data_AF-A0A7V9Z2N7-F1
#
_entry.id   AF-A0A7V9Z2N7-F1
#
_cell.length_a   1.000
_cell.length_b   1.000
_cell.length_c   1.000
_cell.angle_alpha   90.00
_cell.angle_beta   90.00
_cell.angle_gamma   90.00
#
_symmetry.space_group_name_H-M   'P 1'
#
loop_
_entity.id
_entity.type
_entity.pdbx_description
1 polymer ?
#
loop_
_entity_poly.entity_id
_entity_poly.type
_entity_poly.pdbx_seq_one_letter_code
_entity_poly.pdbx_strand_id
1 'polypeptide(L)'
;MSWIEGRIISGEYDNEMNVFTIQKLKQFFVESVLQPHQMQHLSDYLKNHQNEEEGQILILYDQMPVRLSQEEIKQFIADLDEIQSRCK
;
A
#
# COMPACT_ATOMS: atom_id res chain seq x y z
N MET A 1 17.60 2.80 -5.33
CA MET A 1 16.13 2.86 -5.26
C MET A 1 15.56 2.28 -6.56
N SER A 2 14.56 1.42 -6.48
CA SER A 2 13.89 0.80 -7.64
C SER A 2 12.44 1.26 -7.69
N TRP A 3 12.02 1.86 -8.80
CA TRP A 3 10.62 2.23 -9.01
C TRP A 3 9.74 0.98 -9.19
N ILE A 4 8.65 0.91 -8.44
CA ILE A 4 7.63 -0.14 -8.55
C ILE A 4 6.29 0.53 -8.89
N GLU A 5 5.77 0.18 -10.05
CA GLU A 5 4.44 0.59 -10.51
C GLU A 5 3.45 -0.54 -10.25
N GLY A 6 2.66 -0.40 -9.17
CA GLY A 6 1.49 -1.24 -8.91
C GLY A 6 0.22 -0.66 -9.55
N ARG A 7 -0.90 -1.36 -9.33
CA ARG A 7 -2.22 -1.00 -9.89
C ARG A 7 -2.86 0.17 -9.16
N ILE A 8 -2.76 0.16 -7.84
CA ILE A 8 -3.30 1.19 -6.95
C ILE A 8 -2.21 1.90 -6.19
N ILE A 9 -1.08 1.26 -5.85
CA ILE A 9 0.06 1.96 -5.25
C ILE A 9 1.27 1.93 -6.16
N SER A 10 1.96 3.06 -6.24
CA SER A 10 3.23 3.16 -6.95
C SER A 10 4.21 3.94 -6.10
N GLY A 11 5.49 3.61 -6.22
CA GLY A 11 6.49 4.18 -5.35
C GLY A 11 7.88 3.64 -5.58
N GLU A 12 8.79 4.06 -4.72
CA GLU A 12 10.19 3.66 -4.77
C GLU A 12 10.52 2.71 -3.64
N TYR A 13 11.15 1.60 -3.99
CA TYR A 13 11.73 0.70 -3.01
C TYR A 13 13.21 1.04 -2.80
N ASP A 14 13.56 1.30 -1.55
CA ASP A 14 14.93 1.47 -1.11
C ASP A 14 15.48 0.12 -0.61
N ASN A 15 16.34 -0.50 -1.42
CA ASN A 15 17.02 -1.76 -1.06
C ASN A 15 18.01 -1.60 0.10
N GLU A 16 18.60 -0.41 0.30
CA GLU A 16 19.60 -0.18 1.34
C GLU A 16 18.92 -0.10 2.71
N MET A 17 17.77 0.57 2.77
CA MET A 17 16.98 0.72 3.98
C MET A 17 15.88 -0.34 4.13
N ASN A 18 15.64 -1.17 3.11
CA ASN A 18 14.53 -2.12 3.04
C ASN A 18 13.19 -1.43 3.36
N VAL A 19 12.95 -0.27 2.75
CA VAL A 19 11.70 0.50 2.93
C VAL A 19 11.08 0.81 1.59
N PHE A 20 9.75 0.86 1.56
CA PHE A 20 9.00 1.24 0.38
C PHE A 20 8.35 2.60 0.58
N THR A 21 8.70 3.57 -0.24
CA THR A 21 8.08 4.89 -0.24
C THR A 21 6.95 4.90 -1.25
N ILE A 22 5.71 4.88 -0.75
CA ILE A 22 4.54 5.15 -1.59
C ILE A 22 4.63 6.60 -2.04
N GLN A 23 4.63 6.81 -3.36
CA GLN A 23 4.58 8.14 -3.98
C GLN A 23 3.22 8.42 -4.65
N LYS A 24 2.45 7.36 -4.91
CA LYS A 24 1.13 7.44 -5.53
C LYS A 24 0.21 6.37 -4.96
N LEU A 25 -1.01 6.76 -4.61
CA LEU A 25 -2.11 5.89 -4.23
C LEU A 25 -3.34 6.27 -5.05
N LYS A 26 -3.79 5.37 -5.93
CA LYS A 26 -4.90 5.55 -6.87
C LYS A 26 -4.63 6.74 -7.79
N GLN A 27 -5.25 7.87 -7.46
CA GLN A 27 -5.13 9.16 -8.16
C GLN A 27 -4.50 10.24 -7.28
N PHE A 28 -4.20 9.91 -6.03
CA PHE A 28 -3.62 10.82 -5.05
C PHE A 28 -2.11 10.66 -5.05
N PHE A 29 -1.41 11.79 -5.12
CA PHE A 29 0.02 11.84 -4.84
C PHE A 29 0.18 11.93 -3.34
N VAL A 30 0.78 10.90 -2.77
CA VAL A 30 1.04 10.77 -1.33
C VAL A 30 2.49 10.43 -1.19
N GLU A 31 3.16 10.92 -0.16
CA GLU A 31 4.51 10.51 0.18
C GLU A 31 4.45 9.84 1.55
N SER A 32 4.61 8.53 1.57
CA SER A 32 4.53 7.74 2.79
C SER A 32 5.56 6.62 2.76
N VAL A 33 6.51 6.68 3.69
CA VAL A 33 7.52 5.63 3.86
C VAL A 33 6.92 4.48 4.67
N LEU A 34 6.84 3.30 4.05
CA LEU A 34 6.42 2.06 4.67
C LEU A 34 7.64 1.18 4.96
N GLN A 35 7.83 0.88 6.24
CA GLN A 35 8.77 -0.14 6.68
C GLN A 35 8.17 -1.54 6.47
N PRO A 36 8.98 -2.61 6.43
CA PRO A 36 8.50 -3.97 6.15
C PRO A 36 7.40 -4.43 7.12
N HIS A 37 7.55 -4.11 8.42
CA HIS A 37 6.52 -4.41 9.40
C HIS A 37 5.24 -3.59 9.16
N GLN A 38 5.34 -2.32 8.73
CA GLN A 38 4.17 -1.51 8.41
C GLN A 38 3.45 -2.07 7.18
N MET A 39 4.18 -2.58 6.18
CA MET A 39 3.58 -3.22 5.01
C MET A 39 2.83 -4.50 5.40
N GLN A 40 3.37 -5.31 6.31
CA GLN A 40 2.66 -6.48 6.84
C GLN A 40 1.41 -6.07 7.62
N HIS A 41 1.55 -5.17 8.59
CA HIS A 41 0.42 -4.66 9.37
C HIS A 41 -0.70 -4.08 8.49
N LEU A 42 -0.34 -3.33 7.45
CA LEU A 42 -1.28 -2.76 6.50
C LEU A 42 -1.95 -3.83 5.65
N SER A 43 -1.18 -4.82 5.17
CA SER A 43 -1.73 -5.97 4.42
C SER A 43 -2.70 -6.78 5.27
N ASP A 44 -2.35 -7.10 6.52
CA ASP A 44 -3.23 -7.82 7.45
C ASP A 44 -4.48 -7.02 7.79
N TYR A 45 -4.33 -5.72 8.06
CA TYR A 45 -5.47 -4.83 8.28
C TYR A 45 -6.42 -4.85 7.08
N LEU A 46 -5.91 -4.66 5.86
CA LEU A 46 -6.73 -4.68 4.65
C LEU A 46 -7.36 -6.06 4.40
N LYS A 47 -6.64 -7.16 4.64
CA LYS A 47 -7.16 -8.53 4.51
C LYS A 47 -8.31 -8.81 5.47
N ASN A 48 -8.28 -8.24 6.68
CA ASN A 48 -9.37 -8.37 7.64
C ASN A 48 -10.63 -7.62 7.20
N HIS A 49 -10.48 -6.51 6.47
CA HIS A 49 -11.60 -5.66 6.02
C HIS A 49 -11.99 -5.88 4.55
N GLN A 50 -11.33 -6.80 3.83
CA GLN A 50 -11.59 -7.05 2.39
C GLN A 50 -13.01 -7.58 2.08
N ASN A 51 -13.70 -8.09 3.09
CA ASN A 51 -15.05 -8.66 2.97
C ASN A 51 -16.15 -7.69 3.39
N GLU A 52 -15.80 -6.47 3.82
CA GLU A 52 -16.79 -5.46 4.17
C GLU A 52 -17.38 -4.84 2.89
N GLU A 53 -18.72 -4.82 2.79
CA GLU A 53 -19.43 -4.36 1.59
C GLU A 53 -19.38 -2.83 1.42
N GLU A 54 -19.16 -2.07 2.50
CA GLU A 54 -19.19 -0.59 2.48
C GLU A 54 -17.87 0.06 2.03
N GLY A 55 -16.83 -0.78 1.81
CA GLY A 55 -15.45 -0.34 1.60
C GLY A 55 -14.82 0.18 2.91
N GLN A 56 -13.53 0.54 2.86
CA GLN A 56 -12.80 0.95 4.07
C GLN A 56 -12.09 2.29 3.86
N ILE A 57 -12.04 3.10 4.92
CA ILE A 57 -11.23 4.32 4.94
C ILE A 57 -9.83 3.95 5.40
N LEU A 58 -8.87 4.01 4.49
CA LEU A 58 -7.46 3.84 4.79
C LEU A 58 -6.81 5.20 5.05
N ILE A 59 -6.15 5.32 6.19
CA ILE A 59 -5.29 6.48 6.49
C ILE A 59 -3.86 5.99 6.41
N LEU A 60 -3.15 6.40 5.35
CA LEU A 60 -1.70 6.27 5.33
C LEU A 60 -1.12 7.35 6.25
N TYR A 61 -0.11 6.98 7.04
CA TYR A 61 0.48 7.85 8.05
C TYR A 61 0.84 9.23 7.47
N ASP A 62 0.46 10.30 8.19
CA ASP A 62 0.56 11.72 7.80
C ASP A 62 -0.26 12.19 6.57
N GLN A 63 -1.07 11.32 5.97
CA GLN A 63 -1.83 11.62 4.74
C GLN A 63 -3.35 11.67 4.95
N MET A 64 -4.06 12.24 3.96
CA MET A 64 -5.52 12.33 3.96
C MET A 64 -6.17 10.93 4.00
N PRO A 65 -7.31 10.75 4.70
CA PRO A 65 -8.10 9.52 4.64
C PRO A 65 -8.56 9.26 3.21
N VAL A 66 -8.17 8.11 2.64
CA VAL A 66 -8.61 7.66 1.33
C VAL A 66 -9.63 6.56 1.50
N ARG A 67 -10.82 6.75 0.93
CA ARG A 67 -11.82 5.70 0.85
C ARG A 67 -11.45 4.73 -0.27
N LEU A 68 -11.31 3.46 0.08
CA LEU A 68 -11.06 2.36 -0.84
C LEU A 68 -12.33 1.51 -0.96
N SER A 69 -12.76 1.26 -2.20
CA SER A 69 -13.79 0.28 -2.48
C SER A 69 -13.26 -1.15 -2.27
N GLN A 70 -14.16 -2.13 -2.17
CA GLN A 70 -13.76 -3.53 -1.95
C GLN A 70 -12.76 -4.05 -3.01
N GLU A 71 -12.98 -3.72 -4.28
CA GLU A 71 -12.05 -4.06 -5.37
C GLU A 71 -10.68 -3.41 -5.19
N GLU A 72 -10.67 -2.17 -4.73
CA GLU A 72 -9.45 -1.39 -4.50
C GLU A 72 -8.65 -1.95 -3.32
N ILE A 73 -9.32 -2.40 -2.26
CA ILE A 73 -8.69 -3.10 -1.14
C ILE A 73 -8.01 -4.38 -1.65
N LYS A 74 -8.68 -5.16 -2.49
CA LYS A 74 -8.10 -6.38 -3.10
C LYS A 74 -6.89 -6.05 -3.97
N GLN A 75 -6.95 -4.99 -4.78
CA GLN A 75 -5.82 -4.53 -5.58
C GLN A 75 -4.66 -4.03 -4.71
N PHE A 76 -4.96 -3.31 -3.62
CA PHE A 76 -3.95 -2.80 -2.69
C PHE A 76 -3.19 -3.93 -2.01
N ILE A 77 -3.92 -4.95 -1.54
CA ILE A 77 -3.31 -6.14 -0.95
C ILE A 77 -2.41 -6.83 -1.96
N ALA A 78 -2.87 -6.99 -3.21
CA ALA A 78 -2.09 -7.64 -4.27
C ALA A 78 -0.80 -6.86 -4.59
N ASP A 79 -0.88 -5.53 -4.69
CA ASP A 79 0.29 -4.68 -4.90
C ASP A 79 1.27 -4.77 -3.74
N LEU A 80 0.79 -4.74 -2.48
CA LEU A 80 1.65 -4.91 -1.29
C LEU A 80 2.35 -6.27 -1.27
N ASP A 81 1.64 -7.36 -1.56
CA ASP A 81 2.19 -8.71 -1.63
C ASP A 81 3.22 -8.84 -2.77
N GLU A 82 2.97 -8.20 -3.91
CA GLU A 82 3.93 -8.16 -5.03
C GLU A 82 5.19 -7.38 -4.66
N ILE A 83 5.03 -6.20 -4.04
CA ILE A 83 6.17 -5.41 -3.56
C ILE A 83 6.98 -6.23 -2.56
N GLN A 84 6.35 -6.80 -1.53
CA GLN A 84 7.04 -7.66 -0.56
C GLN A 84 7.76 -8.84 -1.21
N SER A 85 7.16 -9.47 -2.23
CA SER A 85 7.78 -10.59 -2.95
C SER A 85 8.97 -10.16 -3.80
N ARG A 86 8.97 -8.93 -4.33
CA ARG A 86 10.11 -8.33 -5.05
C ARG A 86 11.19 -7.78 -4.12
N CYS A 87 10.87 -7.58 -2.84
CA CYS A 87 11.78 -7.12 -1.79
C CYS A 87 12.52 -8.27 -1.08
N LYS A 88 12.43 -9.51 -1.58
CA LYS A 88 13.13 -10.70 -1.05
C LYS A 88 14.57 -10.83 -1.51
#